data_AF-A0A371FUA5-F1
#
_entry.id   AF-A0A371FUA5-F1
#
_cell.length_a   1.000
_cell.length_b   1.000
_cell.length_c   1.000
_cell.angle_alpha   90.00
_cell.angle_beta   90.00
_cell.angle_gamma   90.00
#
_symmetry.space_group_name_H-M   'P 1'
#
loop_
_entity.id
_entity.type
_entity.pdbx_description
1 polymer ?
#
loop_
_entity_poly.entity_id
_entity_poly.type
_entity_poly.pdbx_seq_one_letter_code
_entity_poly.pdbx_strand_id
1 'polypeptide(L)'
;MELYDSKNKPKLYVLFLQKDFVACYDIKSKIFNSRQRTFSVTKYYGTLNGLWIELDQYQGLNMCKADSIAYTGLVERSRIFKFLHGLNFEYNPIRVQILGKEKLPSLFEVFFIVQSEET
;
A
#
# COMPACT_ATOMS: atom_id res chain seq x y z
N MET A 1 -35.52 -8.48 -20.84
CA MET A 1 -34.21 -8.89 -20.27
C MET A 1 -33.32 -7.66 -20.31
N GLU A 2 -33.14 -6.97 -19.18
CA GLU A 2 -32.42 -5.69 -19.13
C GLU A 2 -30.90 -5.93 -19.18
N LEU A 3 -30.30 -5.55 -20.31
CA LEU A 3 -28.84 -5.61 -20.55
C LEU A 3 -28.09 -4.44 -19.88
N TYR A 4 -28.82 -3.47 -19.33
CA TYR A 4 -28.31 -2.22 -18.79
C TYR A 4 -28.86 -1.96 -17.38
N ASP A 5 -28.11 -1.21 -16.56
CA ASP A 5 -28.58 -0.74 -15.24
C ASP A 5 -29.50 0.49 -15.35
N SER A 6 -30.04 0.96 -14.22
CA SER A 6 -30.90 2.16 -14.15
C SER A 6 -30.17 3.46 -14.53
N LYS A 7 -28.86 3.41 -14.77
CA LYS A 7 -27.99 4.50 -15.21
C LYS A 7 -27.50 4.26 -16.66
N ASN A 8 -28.13 3.34 -17.39
CA ASN A 8 -27.84 2.99 -18.78
C ASN A 8 -26.40 2.50 -19.04
N LYS A 9 -25.75 1.88 -18.05
CA LYS A 9 -24.45 1.23 -18.22
C LYS A 9 -24.62 -0.26 -18.52
N PRO A 10 -23.77 -0.87 -19.38
CA PRO A 10 -23.82 -2.31 -19.61
C PRO A 10 -23.69 -3.06 -18.28
N LYS A 11 -24.57 -4.02 -18.01
CA LYS A 11 -24.58 -4.78 -16.75
C LYS A 11 -23.25 -5.51 -16.50
N LEU A 12 -22.57 -5.93 -17.56
CA LEU A 12 -21.23 -6.51 -17.53
C LEU A 12 -20.18 -5.52 -17.01
N TYR A 13 -20.25 -4.25 -17.43
CA TYR A 13 -19.36 -3.19 -16.98
C TYR A 13 -19.55 -2.87 -15.49
N VAL A 14 -20.81 -2.81 -15.03
CA VAL A 14 -21.14 -2.61 -13.61
C VAL A 14 -20.61 -3.77 -12.76
N LEU A 15 -20.80 -5.01 -13.21
CA LEU A 15 -20.29 -6.19 -12.53
C LEU A 15 -18.76 -6.23 -12.48
N PHE A 16 -18.09 -5.84 -13.57
CA PHE A 16 -16.63 -5.73 -13.63
C PHE A 16 -16.11 -4.70 -12.62
N LEU A 17 -16.65 -3.47 -12.64
CA LEU A 17 -16.29 -2.44 -11.65
C LEU A 17 -16.58 -2.88 -10.21
N GLN A 18 -17.71 -3.54 -9.98
CA GLN A 18 -18.06 -4.05 -8.65
C GLN A 18 -17.03 -5.09 -8.17
N LYS A 19 -16.54 -5.97 -9.06
CA LYS A 19 -15.46 -6.91 -8.74
C LYS A 19 -14.17 -6.18 -8.41
N ASP A 20 -13.82 -5.12 -9.13
CA ASP A 20 -12.63 -4.31 -8.83
C ASP A 20 -12.71 -3.64 -7.45
N PHE A 21 -13.89 -3.14 -7.05
CA PHE A 21 -14.09 -2.56 -5.72
C PHE A 21 -13.97 -3.58 -4.59
N VAL A 22 -14.53 -4.78 -4.78
CA VAL A 22 -14.41 -5.88 -3.80
C VAL A 22 -12.94 -6.29 -3.64
N ALA A 23 -12.23 -6.50 -4.76
CA ALA A 23 -10.80 -6.83 -4.74
C ALA A 23 -9.97 -5.72 -4.07
N CYS A 24 -10.22 -4.45 -4.40
CA CYS A 24 -9.57 -3.31 -3.76
C CYS A 24 -9.79 -3.29 -2.24
N TYR A 25 -11.03 -3.53 -1.80
CA TYR A 25 -11.36 -3.56 -0.38
C TYR A 25 -10.61 -4.68 0.34
N ASP A 26 -10.62 -5.90 -0.22
CA ASP A 26 -9.96 -7.05 0.36
C ASP A 26 -8.45 -6.85 0.49
N ILE A 27 -7.80 -6.31 -0.56
CA ILE A 27 -6.37 -6.01 -0.55
C ILE A 27 -6.07 -4.91 0.48
N LYS A 28 -6.85 -3.82 0.52
CA LYS A 28 -6.69 -2.75 1.52
C LYS A 28 -6.86 -3.28 2.94
N SER A 29 -7.81 -4.20 3.16
CA SER A 29 -8.02 -4.86 4.46
C SER A 29 -6.81 -5.72 4.85
N LYS A 30 -6.28 -6.52 3.92
CA LYS A 30 -5.05 -7.30 4.15
C LYS A 30 -3.87 -6.40 4.50
N ILE A 31 -3.66 -5.31 3.76
CA ILE A 31 -2.62 -4.31 4.05
C ILE A 31 -2.84 -3.74 5.46
N PHE A 32 -4.04 -3.26 5.77
CA PHE A 32 -4.36 -2.65 7.06
C PHE A 32 -4.04 -3.58 8.22
N ASN A 33 -4.46 -4.85 8.14
CA ASN A 33 -4.31 -5.84 9.18
C ASN A 33 -2.91 -6.47 9.26
N SER A 34 -2.07 -6.32 8.23
CA SER A 34 -0.72 -6.86 8.21
C SER A 34 0.16 -6.26 9.33
N ARG A 35 0.96 -7.10 9.98
CA ARG A 35 1.91 -6.78 11.05
C ARG A 35 3.11 -7.72 10.93
N GLN A 36 4.31 -7.28 11.33
CA GLN A 36 5.54 -8.09 11.33
C GLN A 36 5.38 -9.35 12.17
N ARG A 37 5.03 -9.18 13.46
CA ARG A 37 4.82 -10.28 14.41
C ARG A 37 6.07 -11.18 14.46
N THR A 38 5.93 -12.45 14.10
CA THR A 38 6.98 -13.46 14.10
C THR A 38 7.71 -13.57 12.76
N PHE A 39 7.34 -12.75 11.76
CA PHE A 39 8.03 -12.73 10.48
C PHE A 39 9.25 -11.82 10.54
N SER A 40 10.27 -12.16 9.74
CA SER A 40 11.37 -11.24 9.50
C SER A 40 10.91 -9.94 8.83
N VAL A 41 11.64 -8.85 9.02
CA VAL A 41 11.42 -7.55 8.37
C VAL A 41 11.33 -7.73 6.86
N THR A 42 12.22 -8.55 6.29
CA THR A 42 12.23 -8.88 4.86
C THR A 42 10.93 -9.55 4.40
N LYS A 43 10.45 -10.54 5.15
CA LYS A 43 9.20 -11.25 4.80
C LYS A 43 7.96 -10.38 4.98
N TYR A 44 7.93 -9.56 6.03
CA TYR A 44 6.87 -8.61 6.27
C TYR A 44 6.80 -7.54 5.17
N TYR A 45 7.94 -6.92 4.85
CA TYR A 45 8.05 -5.96 3.75
C TYR A 45 7.64 -6.57 2.41
N GLY A 46 8.15 -7.77 2.09
CA GLY A 46 7.79 -8.47 0.85
C GLY A 46 6.29 -8.74 0.72
N THR A 47 5.63 -9.10 1.83
CA THR A 47 4.17 -9.30 1.86
C THR A 47 3.42 -8.00 1.57
N LEU A 48 3.82 -6.89 2.20
CA LEU A 48 3.22 -5.59 1.92
C LEU A 48 3.46 -5.13 0.48
N ASN A 49 4.68 -5.32 -0.03
CA ASN A 49 5.04 -4.94 -1.40
C ASN A 49 4.21 -5.70 -2.44
N GLY A 50 4.01 -7.00 -2.25
CA GLY A 50 3.13 -7.80 -3.11
C GLY A 50 1.69 -7.28 -3.11
N LEU A 51 1.13 -6.97 -1.94
CA LEU A 51 -0.22 -6.42 -1.82
C LEU A 51 -0.34 -5.02 -2.44
N TRP A 52 0.68 -4.17 -2.32
CA TRP A 52 0.68 -2.87 -2.97
C TRP A 52 0.75 -2.97 -4.49
N ILE A 53 1.60 -3.86 -5.03
CA ILE A 53 1.65 -4.12 -6.48
C ILE A 53 0.29 -4.62 -6.98
N GLU A 54 -0.33 -5.54 -6.25
CA GLU A 54 -1.67 -6.04 -6.58
C GLU A 54 -2.71 -4.89 -6.55
N LEU A 55 -2.68 -4.04 -5.51
CA LEU A 55 -3.59 -2.90 -5.38
C LEU A 55 -3.42 -1.87 -6.52
N ASP A 56 -2.18 -1.63 -6.94
CA ASP A 56 -1.83 -0.69 -7.99
C ASP A 56 -2.43 -1.08 -9.36
N GLN A 57 -2.61 -2.38 -9.60
CA GLN A 57 -3.27 -2.90 -10.81
C GLN A 57 -4.74 -2.49 -10.89
N TYR A 58 -5.46 -2.49 -9.77
CA TYR A 58 -6.88 -2.11 -9.73
C TYR A 58 -7.09 -0.59 -9.66
N GLN A 59 -6.16 0.13 -9.03
CA GLN A 59 -6.27 1.58 -8.90
C GLN A 59 -5.91 2.34 -10.18
N GLY A 60 -5.45 1.63 -11.22
CA GLY A 60 -5.18 2.23 -12.52
C GLY A 60 -4.24 3.41 -12.38
N LEU A 61 -3.05 3.19 -11.82
CA LEU A 61 -1.98 4.18 -11.62
C LEU A 61 -1.42 4.77 -12.95
N ASN A 62 -2.23 4.82 -14.00
CA ASN A 62 -2.08 5.55 -15.25
C ASN A 62 -2.59 7.00 -15.11
N MET A 63 -2.17 7.72 -14.06
CA MET A 63 -2.50 9.14 -13.92
C MET A 63 -1.60 10.02 -14.81
N CYS A 64 -2.15 11.14 -15.32
CA CYS A 64 -1.41 12.11 -16.12
C CYS A 64 -0.18 12.66 -15.34
N LYS A 65 0.94 12.94 -16.04
CA LYS A 65 2.29 13.14 -15.46
C LYS A 65 2.39 14.18 -14.33
N ALA A 66 1.53 15.20 -14.28
CA ALA A 66 1.58 16.24 -13.26
C ALA A 66 0.88 15.82 -11.96
N ASP A 67 -0.32 15.25 -12.05
CA ASP A 67 -1.02 14.65 -10.89
C ASP A 67 -0.25 13.44 -10.34
N SER A 68 0.55 12.79 -11.20
CA SER A 68 1.38 11.63 -10.85
C SER A 68 2.44 11.92 -9.78
N ILE A 69 3.13 13.07 -9.77
CA ILE A 69 4.25 13.28 -8.81
C ILE A 69 3.73 13.50 -7.39
N ALA A 70 2.73 14.38 -7.22
CA ALA A 70 2.15 14.61 -5.90
C ALA A 70 1.43 13.35 -5.39
N TYR A 71 0.71 12.64 -6.28
CA TYR A 71 0.04 11.39 -5.94
C TYR A 71 1.03 10.28 -5.55
N THR A 72 2.11 10.09 -6.31
CA THR A 72 3.14 9.08 -5.99
C THR A 72 3.82 9.38 -4.66
N GLY A 73 4.10 10.66 -4.36
CA GLY A 73 4.61 11.07 -3.04
C GLY A 73 3.64 10.78 -1.89
N LEU A 74 2.33 10.95 -2.09
CA LEU A 74 1.32 10.60 -1.07
C LEU A 74 1.20 9.08 -0.88
N VAL A 75 1.23 8.32 -1.97
CA VAL A 75 1.21 6.85 -1.94
C VAL A 75 2.44 6.34 -1.22
N GLU A 76 3.64 6.79 -1.59
CA GLU A 76 4.89 6.36 -0.96
C GLU A 76 4.90 6.66 0.54
N ARG A 77 4.51 7.88 0.94
CA ARG A 77 4.40 8.26 2.35
C ARG A 77 3.43 7.35 3.12
N SER A 78 2.28 7.05 2.52
CA SER A 78 1.29 6.14 3.11
C SER A 78 1.86 4.73 3.29
N ARG A 79 2.66 4.24 2.35
CA ARG A 79 3.34 2.94 2.44
C ARG A 79 4.40 2.92 3.53
N ILE A 80 5.20 3.99 3.66
CA ILE A 80 6.19 4.15 4.73
C ILE A 80 5.50 4.08 6.09
N PHE A 81 4.44 4.87 6.30
CA PHE A 81 3.72 4.87 7.57
C PHE A 81 3.09 3.51 7.87
N LYS A 82 2.52 2.84 6.86
CA LYS A 82 1.96 1.52 7.03
C LYS A 82 3.02 0.47 7.40
N PHE A 83 4.17 0.50 6.73
CA PHE A 83 5.30 -0.38 7.05
C PHE A 83 5.74 -0.17 8.50
N LEU A 84 6.11 1.07 8.85
CA LEU A 84 6.58 1.45 10.19
C LEU A 84 5.58 1.13 11.30
N HIS A 85 4.27 1.35 11.05
CA HIS A 85 3.22 1.08 12.03
C HIS A 85 3.07 -0.40 12.35
N GLY A 86 3.32 -1.29 11.39
CA GLY A 86 3.18 -2.72 11.61
C GLY A 86 4.44 -3.44 12.06
N LEU A 87 5.58 -2.74 12.18
CA LEU A 87 6.78 -3.27 12.81
C LEU A 87 6.56 -3.53 14.31
N ASN A 88 7.32 -4.48 14.84
CA ASN A 88 7.34 -4.77 16.27
C ASN A 88 7.87 -3.58 17.09
N PHE A 89 7.60 -3.59 18.41
CA PHE A 89 7.96 -2.47 19.30
C PHE A 89 9.48 -2.27 19.45
N GLU A 90 10.29 -3.31 19.19
CA GLU A 90 11.75 -3.23 19.20
C GLU A 90 12.29 -2.20 18.21
N TYR A 91 11.58 -1.95 17.10
CA TYR A 91 11.93 -0.94 16.10
C TYR A 91 11.41 0.47 16.44
N ASN A 92 10.85 0.70 17.64
CA ASN A 92 10.38 2.03 18.06
C ASN A 92 11.47 3.12 17.96
N PRO A 93 12.74 2.89 18.37
CA PRO A 93 13.80 3.90 18.24
C PRO A 93 14.04 4.30 16.76
N ILE A 94 14.10 3.30 15.88
CA ILE A 94 14.28 3.50 14.43
C ILE A 94 13.08 4.26 13.84
N ARG A 95 11.85 3.95 14.29
CA ARG A 95 10.65 4.69 13.88
C ARG A 95 10.74 6.17 14.25
N VAL A 96 11.16 6.49 15.48
CA VAL A 96 11.35 7.89 15.93
C VAL A 96 12.42 8.57 15.10
N GLN A 97 13.56 7.92 14.87
CA GLN A 97 14.65 8.47 14.06
C GLN A 97 14.20 8.79 12.64
N ILE A 98 13.46 7.88 11.97
CA ILE A 98 13.00 8.07 10.60
C ILE A 98 11.96 9.20 10.52
N LEU A 99 11.00 9.24 11.44
CA LEU A 99 9.94 10.25 11.48
C LEU A 99 10.43 11.63 11.91
N GLY A 100 11.58 11.70 12.61
CA GLY A 100 12.21 12.95 13.03
C GLY A 100 13.08 13.62 11.95
N LYS A 101 13.28 13.00 10.78
CA LYS A 101 14.06 13.59 9.69
C LYS A 101 13.30 14.75 9.03
N GLU A 102 14.03 15.80 8.64
CA GLU A 102 13.48 16.95 7.90
C GLU A 102 12.75 16.52 6.62
N LYS A 103 13.33 15.55 5.91
CA LYS A 103 12.72 14.89 4.77
C LYS A 103 12.62 13.39 5.02
N LEU A 104 11.43 12.85 4.79
CA LEU A 104 11.20 11.41 4.89
C LEU A 104 12.03 10.68 3.80
N PRO A 105 12.81 9.64 4.15
CA PRO A 105 13.48 8.80 3.17
C PRO A 105 12.47 8.05 2.29
N SER A 106 12.93 7.50 1.17
CA SER A 106 12.12 6.60 0.34
C SER A 106 11.73 5.33 1.11
N LEU A 107 10.68 4.65 0.64
CA LEU A 107 10.25 3.39 1.24
C LEU A 107 11.36 2.33 1.26
N PHE A 108 12.17 2.30 0.20
CA PHE A 108 13.28 1.36 0.07
C PHE A 108 14.39 1.67 1.09
N GLU A 109 14.79 2.94 1.24
CA GLU A 109 15.76 3.34 2.27
C GLU A 109 15.27 3.01 3.69
N VAL A 110 14.00 3.28 3.97
CA VAL A 110 13.38 2.91 5.25
C VAL A 110 13.45 1.40 5.49
N PHE A 111 13.16 0.59 4.47
CA PHE A 111 13.29 -0.86 4.56
C PHE A 111 14.72 -1.29 4.91
N PHE A 112 15.75 -0.77 4.23
CA PHE A 112 17.14 -1.12 4.53
C PHE A 112 17.57 -0.72 5.93
N ILE A 113 17.20 0.47 6.40
CA ILE A 113 17.51 0.91 7.76
C ILE A 113 16.92 -0.03 8.81
N VAL A 114 15.68 -0.48 8.62
CA VAL A 114 15.03 -1.40 9.56
C VAL A 114 15.61 -2.81 9.44
N GLN A 115 15.93 -3.26 8.22
CA GLN A 115 16.51 -4.58 7.97
C GLN A 115 17.92 -4.71 8.56
N SER A 116 18.75 -3.66 8.52
CA SER A 116 20.10 -3.71 9.08
C SER A 116 20.14 -3.87 10.59
N GLU A 117 19.01 -3.62 11.26
CA GLU A 117 18.85 -3.71 12.72
C GLU A 117 18.22 -5.05 13.15
N GLU A 118 17.75 -5.85 12.19
CA GLU A 118 17.26 -7.20 12.43
C GLU A 118 18.46 -8.15 12.64
N THR A 119 18.62 -8.65 13.87
CA THR A 119 19.69 -9.57 14.28
C THR A 119 19.23 -11.02 14.27
#